data_AF-A0A7S1EFP9-F1
#
_entry.id   AF-A0A7S1EFP9-F1
#
_cell.length_a   1.000
_cell.length_b   1.000
_cell.length_c   1.000
_cell.angle_alpha   90.00
_cell.angle_beta   90.00
_cell.angle_gamma   90.00
#
_symmetry.space_group_name_H-M   'P 1'
#
loop_
_entity.id
_entity.type
_entity.pdbx_description
1 polymer ?
#
loop_
_entity_poly.entity_id
_entity_poly.type
_entity_poly.pdbx_seq_one_letter_code
_entity_poly.pdbx_strand_id
1 'polypeptide(L)'
;VRDTGIGIAPEQHERIFAGFSQAEASTARRFGGTGLGLAISRRLTRLMGGDILVDSRPGHGSRFSFTLSFPLPEPDEPHGPGSLDLPTREPLQALVIDDHAEARRIIGALAASLG
;
A
#
# COMPACT_ATOMS: atom_id res chain seq x y z
N VAL A 1 -8.67 4.68 -14.12
CA VAL A 1 -7.81 4.00 -15.12
C VAL A 1 -8.65 3.55 -16.30
N ARG A 2 -8.19 3.67 -17.55
CA ARG A 2 -8.91 3.25 -18.75
C ARG A 2 -7.94 2.54 -19.71
N ASP A 3 -8.42 1.46 -20.34
CA ASP A 3 -7.71 0.72 -21.39
C ASP A 3 -8.60 0.54 -22.65
N THR A 4 -8.01 -0.02 -23.71
CA THR A 4 -8.68 -0.36 -24.97
C THR A 4 -8.52 -1.85 -25.32
N GLY A 5 -8.37 -2.70 -24.30
CA GLY A 5 -8.15 -4.14 -24.47
C GLY A 5 -9.41 -4.92 -24.86
N ILE A 6 -9.36 -6.24 -24.69
CA ILE A 6 -10.45 -7.15 -25.06
C ILE A 6 -11.76 -6.91 -24.30
N GLY A 7 -11.73 -6.13 -23.21
CA GLY A 7 -12.87 -5.90 -22.34
C GLY A 7 -13.29 -7.13 -21.52
N ILE A 8 -14.26 -6.95 -20.64
CA ILE A 8 -14.68 -7.93 -19.63
C ILE A 8 -16.21 -8.06 -19.68
N ALA A 9 -16.69 -9.30 -19.77
CA ALA A 9 -18.11 -9.59 -19.78
C ALA A 9 -18.76 -9.23 -18.41
N PRO A 10 -20.00 -8.70 -18.38
CA PRO A 10 -20.67 -8.25 -17.15
C PRO A 10 -20.69 -9.31 -16.04
N GLU A 11 -20.84 -10.58 -16.39
CA GLU A 11 -20.93 -11.70 -15.46
C GLU A 11 -19.59 -11.97 -14.75
N GLN A 12 -18.49 -11.41 -15.28
CA GLN A 12 -17.14 -11.56 -14.75
C GLN A 12 -16.71 -10.37 -13.89
N HIS A 13 -17.49 -9.28 -13.84
CA HIS A 13 -17.11 -8.03 -13.17
C HIS A 13 -16.82 -8.21 -11.68
N GLU A 14 -17.57 -9.05 -10.96
CA GLU A 14 -17.25 -9.34 -9.57
C GLU A 14 -16.10 -10.35 -9.43
N ARG A 15 -16.03 -11.33 -10.34
CA ARG A 15 -15.03 -12.41 -10.27
C ARG A 15 -13.60 -11.93 -10.47
N ILE A 16 -13.38 -10.90 -11.28
CA ILE A 16 -12.05 -10.31 -11.50
C ILE A 16 -11.43 -9.70 -10.22
N PHE A 17 -12.26 -9.40 -9.22
CA PHE A 17 -11.80 -8.91 -7.91
C PHE A 17 -11.60 -10.02 -6.88
N ALA A 18 -12.00 -11.26 -7.20
CA ALA A 18 -11.71 -12.40 -6.33
C ALA A 18 -10.21 -12.65 -6.31
N GLY A 19 -9.66 -12.92 -5.12
CA GLY A 19 -8.28 -13.38 -5.01
C GLY A 19 -8.13 -14.73 -5.70
N PHE A 20 -7.04 -14.92 -6.43
CA PHE A 20 -6.73 -16.22 -7.02
C PHE A 20 -6.55 -17.26 -5.91
N SER A 21 -7.28 -18.37 -5.99
CA SER A 21 -6.92 -19.59 -5.25
C SER A 21 -5.83 -20.33 -6.03
N GLN A 22 -4.94 -21.03 -5.34
CA GLN A 22 -3.78 -21.71 -5.96
C GLN A 22 -4.13 -22.81 -6.99
N ALA A 23 -5.41 -23.06 -7.27
CA ALA A 23 -5.87 -24.05 -8.24
C ALA A 23 -6.12 -23.50 -9.66
N GLU A 24 -6.26 -22.18 -9.86
CA GLU A 24 -6.60 -21.58 -11.18
C GLU A 24 -5.37 -21.05 -11.95
N ALA A 25 -4.25 -21.77 -11.89
CA ALA A 25 -2.95 -21.38 -12.48
C ALA A 25 -2.88 -21.37 -14.02
N SER A 26 -3.97 -21.64 -14.74
CA SER A 26 -3.96 -21.77 -16.20
C SER A 26 -4.04 -20.42 -16.93
N THR A 27 -4.68 -19.40 -16.36
CA THR A 27 -4.91 -18.10 -17.03
C THR A 27 -3.77 -17.10 -16.80
N ALA A 28 -3.13 -17.14 -15.63
CA ALA A 28 -1.98 -16.29 -15.27
C ALA A 28 -0.79 -16.43 -16.24
N ARG A 29 -0.59 -17.63 -16.81
CA ARG A 29 0.47 -17.92 -17.78
C ARG A 29 0.26 -17.30 -19.16
N ARG A 30 -0.98 -16.96 -19.54
CA ARG A 30 -1.29 -16.47 -20.90
C ARG A 30 -1.09 -14.97 -21.09
N PHE A 31 -1.08 -14.19 -20.00
CA PHE A 31 -0.97 -12.72 -20.03
C PHE A 31 0.06 -12.14 -19.05
N GLY A 32 0.91 -12.98 -18.45
CA GLY A 32 2.12 -12.53 -17.75
C GLY A 32 1.90 -11.82 -16.41
N GLY A 33 0.96 -12.28 -15.58
CA GLY A 33 0.74 -11.68 -14.25
C GLY A 33 0.14 -12.68 -13.26
N THR A 34 0.36 -12.46 -11.95
CA THR A 34 -0.23 -13.28 -10.88
C THR A 34 -1.73 -13.11 -10.74
N GLY A 35 -2.32 -12.12 -11.43
CA GLY A 35 -3.73 -11.77 -11.36
C GLY A 35 -4.17 -11.16 -10.03
N LEU A 36 -3.28 -11.02 -9.05
CA LEU A 36 -3.59 -10.51 -7.72
C LEU A 36 -3.83 -8.99 -7.68
N GLY A 37 -3.35 -8.24 -8.68
CA GLY A 37 -3.31 -6.77 -8.64
C GLY A 37 -4.67 -6.12 -8.40
N LEU A 38 -5.73 -6.63 -9.04
CA LEU A 38 -7.07 -6.04 -8.91
C LEU A 38 -7.72 -6.39 -7.56
N ALA A 39 -7.53 -7.62 -7.08
CA ALA A 39 -7.99 -8.05 -5.76
C ALA A 39 -7.32 -7.24 -4.63
N ILE A 40 -5.99 -7.04 -4.72
CA ILE A 40 -5.24 -6.23 -3.75
C ILE A 40 -5.72 -4.78 -3.81
N SER A 41 -5.84 -4.20 -5.01
CA SER A 41 -6.29 -2.81 -5.19
C SER A 41 -7.66 -2.59 -4.57
N ARG A 42 -8.64 -3.46 -4.85
CA ARG A 42 -10.00 -3.33 -4.29
C ARG A 42 -9.99 -3.47 -2.77
N ARG A 43 -9.20 -4.40 -2.22
CA ARG A 43 -9.05 -4.56 -0.77
C ARG A 43 -8.50 -3.29 -0.12
N LEU A 44 -7.44 -2.69 -0.68
CA LEU A 44 -6.86 -1.45 -0.15
C LEU A 44 -7.87 -0.30 -0.21
N THR A 45 -8.53 -0.10 -1.35
CA THR A 45 -9.56 0.95 -1.50
C THR A 45 -10.70 0.77 -0.48
N ARG A 46 -11.12 -0.47 -0.21
CA ARG A 46 -12.13 -0.78 0.83
C ARG A 46 -11.67 -0.49 2.25
N LEU A 47 -10.42 -0.81 2.57
CA LEU A 47 -9.83 -0.43 3.87
C LEU A 47 -9.78 1.09 4.06
N MET A 48 -9.70 1.84 2.97
CA MET A 48 -9.73 3.30 2.96
C MET A 48 -11.16 3.88 2.87
N GLY A 49 -12.20 3.05 3.01
CA GLY A 49 -13.60 3.48 3.01
C GLY A 49 -14.24 3.73 1.64
N GLY A 50 -13.58 3.33 0.54
CA GLY A 50 -14.15 3.39 -0.82
C GLY A 50 -14.42 1.99 -1.41
N ASP A 51 -14.69 1.94 -2.72
CA ASP A 51 -14.66 0.69 -3.50
C ASP A 51 -14.22 0.98 -4.95
N ILE A 52 -13.76 -0.07 -5.65
CA ILE A 52 -13.46 0.02 -7.09
C ILE A 52 -14.69 -0.38 -7.89
N LEU A 53 -15.09 0.49 -8.81
CA LEU A 53 -16.11 0.27 -9.83
C LEU A 53 -15.45 -0.10 -11.16
N VAL A 54 -16.11 -0.97 -11.92
CA VAL A 54 -15.71 -1.37 -13.27
C VAL A 54 -16.82 -1.06 -14.28
N ASP A 55 -16.44 -0.47 -15.40
CA ASP A 55 -17.28 -0.32 -16.59
C ASP A 55 -16.50 -0.90 -17.77
N SER A 56 -16.97 -2.01 -18.31
CA SER A 56 -16.29 -2.74 -19.38
C SER A 56 -17.29 -3.54 -20.20
N ARG A 57 -17.00 -3.64 -21.50
CA ARG A 57 -17.72 -4.48 -22.46
C ARG A 57 -16.73 -5.21 -23.35
N PRO A 58 -16.98 -6.48 -23.73
CA PRO A 58 -16.14 -7.18 -24.68
C PRO A 58 -15.92 -6.37 -25.97
N GLY A 59 -14.67 -6.24 -26.41
CA GLY A 59 -14.26 -5.49 -27.59
C GLY A 59 -14.12 -3.97 -27.41
N HIS A 60 -14.46 -3.41 -26.24
CA HIS A 60 -14.45 -1.97 -25.99
C HIS A 60 -13.44 -1.51 -24.93
N GLY A 61 -12.62 -2.42 -24.39
CA GLY A 61 -11.72 -2.15 -23.27
C GLY A 61 -12.43 -2.05 -21.91
N SER A 62 -11.73 -1.52 -20.92
CA SER A 62 -12.24 -1.40 -19.55
C SER A 62 -11.93 -0.04 -18.92
N ARG A 63 -12.78 0.38 -17.99
CA ARG A 63 -12.56 1.53 -17.12
C ARG A 63 -12.75 1.10 -15.67
N PHE A 64 -11.74 1.39 -14.85
CA PHE A 64 -11.76 1.19 -13.40
C PHE A 64 -11.69 2.54 -12.70
N SER A 65 -12.54 2.75 -11.71
CA SER A 65 -12.62 4.01 -10.95
C SER A 65 -12.88 3.76 -9.47
N PHE A 66 -12.38 4.64 -8.62
CA PHE A 66 -12.69 4.66 -7.20
C PHE A 66 -12.67 6.10 -6.69
N THR A 67 -13.27 6.32 -5.52
CA THR A 67 -13.28 7.62 -4.84
C THR A 67 -12.93 7.38 -3.38
N LEU A 68 -12.06 8.23 -2.83
CA LEU A 68 -11.64 8.22 -1.44
C LEU A 68 -11.75 9.62 -0.87
N SER A 69 -12.07 9.72 0.41
CA SER A 69 -12.18 10.98 1.13
C SER A 69 -11.01 11.08 2.11
N PHE A 70 -10.29 12.20 2.04
CA PHE A 70 -9.21 12.52 2.96
C PHE A 70 -9.47 13.89 3.57
N PRO A 71 -9.11 14.11 4.85
CA PRO A 71 -9.05 15.45 5.38
C PRO A 71 -8.03 16.24 4.56
N LEU A 72 -8.40 17.46 4.18
CA LEU A 72 -7.40 18.43 3.74
C LEU A 72 -6.62 18.85 4.99
N PRO A 73 -5.29 18.99 4.90
CA PRO A 73 -4.57 19.63 5.98
C PRO A 73 -5.20 21.00 6.23
N GLU A 74 -5.36 21.38 7.50
CA GLU A 74 -5.57 22.79 7.79
C GLU A 74 -4.39 23.56 7.19
N PRO A 75 -4.61 24.75 6.61
CA PRO A 75 -3.53 25.58 6.12
C PRO A 75 -2.69 26.04 7.32
N ASP A 76 -1.79 25.19 7.80
CA ASP A 76 -0.76 25.57 8.74
C ASP A 76 0.23 26.51 8.04
N GLU A 77 0.67 27.52 8.79
CA GLU A 77 1.75 28.43 8.45
C GLU A 77 2.94 27.68 7.81
N PRO A 78 3.72 28.32 6.92
CA PRO A 78 4.69 27.65 6.06
C PRO A 78 5.76 26.92 6.89
N HIS A 79 5.53 25.64 7.15
CA HIS A 79 6.56 24.72 7.59
C HIS A 79 7.39 24.41 6.34
N GLY A 80 8.55 25.07 6.25
CA GLY A 80 9.50 24.88 5.17
C GLY A 80 9.91 23.42 5.01
N PRO A 81 10.37 23.00 3.82
CA PRO A 81 10.74 21.62 3.57
C PRO A 81 11.96 21.23 4.42
N GLY A 82 11.76 20.38 5.43
CA GLY A 82 12.83 19.53 5.97
C GLY A 82 13.40 19.85 7.35
N SER A 83 12.73 20.61 8.21
CA SER A 83 13.03 20.47 9.64
C SER A 83 12.27 19.27 10.18
N LEU A 84 12.95 18.13 10.29
CA LEU A 84 12.64 17.27 11.44
C LEU A 84 12.78 18.19 12.64
N ASP A 85 11.68 18.51 13.29
CA ASP A 85 11.69 19.11 14.62
C ASP A 85 12.23 18.03 15.56
N LEU A 86 13.53 17.76 15.43
CA LEU A 86 14.28 17.09 16.46
C LEU A 86 14.33 18.15 17.55
N PRO A 87 13.61 18.00 18.67
CA PRO A 87 13.92 18.83 19.82
C PRO A 87 15.43 18.75 19.99
N THR A 88 16.07 19.88 20.25
CA THR A 88 17.46 19.89 20.72
C THR A 88 17.44 19.08 22.02
N ARG A 89 17.61 17.76 21.89
CA ARG A 89 17.39 16.83 22.98
C ARG A 89 18.53 17.03 23.94
N GLU A 90 18.19 17.35 25.19
CA GLU A 90 19.03 17.02 26.33
C GLU A 90 19.55 15.58 26.18
N PRO A 91 20.75 15.25 26.67
CA PRO A 91 21.36 13.93 26.49
C PRO A 91 20.35 12.82 26.82
N LEU A 92 20.10 11.94 25.85
CA LEU A 92 19.07 10.91 25.95
C LEU A 92 19.51 9.85 26.96
N GLN A 93 18.82 9.78 28.10
CA GLN A 93 18.99 8.66 29.03
C GLN A 93 18.20 7.45 28.51
N ALA A 94 18.92 6.44 27.99
CA ALA A 94 18.33 5.22 27.45
C ALA A 94 18.75 3.97 28.26
N LEU A 95 17.79 3.08 28.54
CA LEU A 95 18.03 1.77 29.16
C LEU A 95 17.89 0.67 28.09
N VAL A 96 18.95 -0.13 27.89
CA VAL A 96 18.96 -1.26 26.95
C VAL A 96 18.72 -2.57 27.70
N ILE A 97 17.62 -3.25 27.40
CA ILE A 97 17.27 -4.56 27.98
C ILE A 97 17.22 -5.58 26.85
N ASP A 98 18.07 -6.60 26.94
CA ASP A 98 18.12 -7.74 26.03
C ASP A 98 18.69 -8.94 26.82
N ASP A 99 18.39 -10.18 26.48
CA ASP A 99 18.87 -11.37 27.19
C ASP A 99 20.30 -11.75 26.78
N HIS A 100 20.74 -11.37 25.59
CA HIS A 100 22.07 -11.59 25.06
C HIS A 100 23.05 -10.46 25.39
N ALA A 101 24.16 -10.82 26.04
CA ALA A 101 25.19 -9.87 26.44
C ALA A 101 25.84 -9.12 25.27
N GLU A 102 26.02 -9.80 24.14
CA GLU A 102 26.65 -9.21 22.95
C GLU A 102 25.72 -8.23 22.23
N ALA A 103 24.43 -8.57 22.12
CA ALA A 103 23.40 -7.68 21.57
C ALA A 103 23.28 -6.39 22.40
N ARG A 104 23.20 -6.51 23.73
CA ARG A 104 23.22 -5.33 24.64
C ARG A 104 24.43 -4.43 24.38
N ARG A 105 25.61 -5.02 24.19
CA ARG A 105 26.86 -4.27 23.97
C ARG A 105 26.86 -3.52 22.64
N ILE A 106 26.43 -4.17 21.56
CA ILE A 106 26.37 -3.55 20.22
C ILE A 106 25.32 -2.43 20.20
N ILE A 107 24.11 -2.70 20.71
CA ILE A 107 23.02 -1.74 20.75
C ILE A 107 23.37 -0.55 21.65
N GLY A 108 24.00 -0.79 22.81
CA GLY A 108 24.48 0.28 23.68
C GLY A 108 25.53 1.18 23.01
N ALA A 109 26.46 0.61 22.25
CA ALA A 109 27.45 1.38 21.50
C ALA A 109 26.80 2.21 20.38
N LEU A 110 25.81 1.66 19.66
CA LEU A 110 25.05 2.37 18.64
C LEU A 110 24.22 3.51 19.26
N ALA A 111 23.54 3.26 20.38
CA ALA A 111 22.75 4.27 21.08
C ALA A 111 23.63 5.43 21.59
N ALA A 112 24.81 5.14 22.14
CA ALA A 112 25.77 6.16 22.57
C ALA A 112 26.32 7.01 21.41
N SER A 113 26.35 6.46 20.19
CA SER A 113 26.79 7.22 19.00
C SER A 113 25.79 8.28 18.54
N LEU A 114 24.56 8.27 19.07
CA LEU A 114 23.47 9.17 18.68
C LEU A 114 23.34 10.43 19.55
N GLY A 115 24.14 10.57 20.62
CA GLY A 115 24.14 11.73 21.53
C GLY A 115 23.61 11.44 22.92
#